data_AF-A0A643FFC6-F1
#
_entry.id   AF-A0A643FFC6-F1
#
_cell.length_a   1.000
_cell.length_b   1.000
_cell.length_c   1.000
_cell.angle_alpha   90.00
_cell.angle_beta   90.00
_cell.angle_gamma   90.00
#
_symmetry.space_group_name_H-M   'P 1'
#
loop_
_entity.id
_entity.type
_entity.pdbx_description
1 polymer ?
#
loop_
_entity_poly.entity_id
_entity_poly.type
_entity_poly.pdbx_seq_one_letter_code
_entity_poly.pdbx_strand_id
1 'polypeptide(L)'
;MAELLADPLLRSLKQSDVARFLDVTERTLRRWKKTGAPRQARLLLWAISLHGLDTLQTEADNTVALFAGMARGLAEEVDAHRRRIAHLIRLGDFGSANSPHLGFESANALRKHEVVNDQKHHADDGAPHKQQMPKRHLARP
;
A
#
# COMPACT_ATOMS: atom_id res chain seq x y z
N MET A 1 -16.88 -25.58 18.27
CA MET A 1 -17.15 -26.27 16.98
C MET A 1 -18.64 -26.34 16.68
N ALA A 2 -19.49 -26.61 17.68
CA ALA A 2 -20.95 -26.54 17.51
C ALA A 2 -21.43 -25.16 16.97
N GLU A 3 -20.82 -24.08 17.45
CA GLU A 3 -21.14 -22.71 17.03
C GLU A 3 -20.66 -22.39 15.60
N LEU A 4 -19.50 -22.91 15.19
CA LEU A 4 -18.98 -22.72 13.82
C LEU A 4 -19.84 -23.49 12.78
N LEU A 5 -20.42 -24.61 13.18
CA LEU A 5 -21.37 -25.36 12.35
C LEU A 5 -22.77 -24.71 12.29
N ALA A 6 -23.02 -23.69 13.12
CA ALA A 6 -24.25 -22.92 13.09
C ALA A 6 -24.24 -21.84 12.00
N ASP A 7 -23.08 -21.53 11.38
CA ASP A 7 -22.97 -20.53 10.31
C ASP A 7 -23.80 -20.95 9.08
N PRO A 8 -24.72 -20.10 8.59
CA PRO A 8 -25.57 -20.43 7.44
C PRO A 8 -24.80 -20.76 6.16
N LEU A 9 -23.61 -20.17 5.92
CA LEU A 9 -22.79 -20.52 4.77
C LEU A 9 -22.27 -21.95 4.90
N LEU A 10 -21.75 -22.30 6.07
CA LEU A 10 -21.19 -23.63 6.31
C LEU A 10 -22.27 -24.72 6.36
N ARG A 11 -23.52 -24.39 6.69
CA ARG A 11 -24.66 -25.33 6.62
C ARG A 11 -25.06 -25.68 5.20
N SER A 12 -24.90 -24.74 4.25
CA SER A 12 -25.28 -24.96 2.85
C SER A 12 -24.27 -25.83 2.08
N LEU A 13 -23.02 -25.89 2.56
CA LEU A 13 -21.95 -26.66 1.93
C LEU A 13 -22.11 -28.16 2.18
N LYS A 14 -21.98 -28.95 1.11
CA LYS A 14 -21.92 -30.40 1.24
C LYS A 14 -20.63 -30.78 1.96
N GLN A 15 -20.67 -31.84 2.77
CA GLN A 15 -19.49 -32.32 3.48
C GLN A 15 -18.34 -32.68 2.53
N SER A 16 -18.67 -33.15 1.31
CA SER A 16 -17.72 -33.42 0.22
C SER A 16 -16.93 -32.17 -0.20
N ASP A 17 -17.59 -31.01 -0.23
CA ASP A 17 -17.01 -29.76 -0.71
C ASP A 17 -16.05 -29.21 0.35
N VAL A 18 -16.45 -29.31 1.62
CA VAL A 18 -15.58 -29.00 2.76
C VAL A 18 -14.37 -29.93 2.82
N ALA A 19 -14.57 -31.22 2.50
CA ALA A 19 -13.49 -32.21 2.45
C ALA A 19 -12.45 -31.84 1.38
N ARG A 20 -12.94 -31.50 0.18
CA ARG A 20 -12.13 -31.07 -0.95
C ARG A 20 -11.39 -29.77 -0.65
N PHE A 21 -12.07 -28.78 -0.05
CA PHE A 21 -11.46 -27.50 0.30
C PHE A 21 -10.30 -27.64 1.30
N LEU A 22 -10.47 -28.52 2.30
CA LEU A 22 -9.46 -28.77 3.32
C LEU A 22 -8.41 -29.81 2.92
N ASP A 23 -8.49 -30.34 1.69
CA ASP A 23 -7.66 -31.43 1.19
C ASP A 23 -7.63 -32.66 2.11
N VAL A 24 -8.80 -33.06 2.61
CA VAL A 24 -8.97 -34.23 3.48
C VAL A 24 -10.09 -35.13 3.00
N THR A 25 -10.05 -36.40 3.42
CA THR A 25 -11.15 -37.33 3.15
C THR A 25 -12.39 -37.01 4.00
N GLU A 26 -13.59 -37.35 3.50
CA GLU A 26 -14.83 -37.25 4.29
C GLU A 26 -14.75 -38.04 5.60
N ARG A 27 -14.04 -39.17 5.60
CA ARG A 27 -13.82 -39.99 6.79
C ARG A 27 -13.08 -39.19 7.86
N THR A 28 -12.07 -38.43 7.47
CA THR A 28 -11.32 -37.53 8.36
C THR A 28 -12.23 -36.44 8.94
N LEU A 29 -13.07 -35.81 8.12
CA LEU A 29 -14.05 -34.83 8.59
C LEU A 29 -15.06 -35.42 9.59
N ARG A 30 -15.61 -36.61 9.30
CA ARG A 30 -16.51 -37.31 10.23
C ARG A 30 -15.82 -37.66 11.55
N ARG A 31 -14.53 -38.03 11.51
CA ARG A 31 -13.72 -38.24 12.72
C ARG A 31 -13.56 -36.94 13.50
N TRP A 32 -13.21 -35.84 12.84
CA TRP A 32 -13.06 -34.53 13.49
C TRP A 32 -14.33 -34.01 14.15
N LYS A 33 -15.52 -34.35 13.63
CA LYS A 33 -16.79 -34.03 14.31
C LYS A 33 -16.90 -34.69 15.69
N LYS A 34 -16.29 -35.86 15.89
CA LYS A 34 -16.31 -36.60 17.17
C LYS A 34 -15.13 -36.22 18.08
N THR A 35 -13.94 -36.10 17.50
CA THR A 35 -12.70 -35.94 18.27
C THR A 35 -12.19 -34.50 18.35
N GLY A 36 -12.86 -33.57 17.66
CA GLY A 36 -12.35 -32.23 17.40
C GLY A 36 -11.45 -32.19 16.16
N ALA A 37 -11.51 -31.07 15.44
CA ALA A 37 -10.61 -30.81 14.31
C ALA A 37 -9.30 -30.14 14.77
N PRO A 38 -8.19 -30.34 14.04
CA PRO A 38 -6.95 -29.61 14.23
C PRO A 38 -7.18 -28.10 14.24
N ARG A 39 -6.32 -27.37 14.95
CA ARG A 39 -6.43 -25.90 15.09
C ARG A 39 -6.39 -25.21 13.72
N GLN A 40 -5.54 -25.67 12.82
CA GLN A 40 -5.35 -25.14 11.47
C GLN A 40 -6.64 -25.27 10.65
N ALA A 41 -7.26 -26.45 10.65
CA ALA A 41 -8.53 -26.68 9.96
C ALA A 41 -9.67 -25.81 10.53
N ARG A 42 -9.71 -25.62 11.85
CA ARG A 42 -10.66 -24.71 12.50
C ARG A 42 -10.45 -23.26 12.08
N LEU A 43 -9.20 -22.81 11.99
CA LEU A 43 -8.86 -21.46 11.60
C LEU A 43 -9.20 -21.20 10.12
N LEU A 44 -8.94 -22.17 9.24
CA LEU A 44 -9.36 -22.08 7.83
C LEU A 44 -10.89 -22.04 7.69
N LEU A 45 -11.61 -22.90 8.40
CA LEU A 45 -13.08 -22.88 8.40
C LEU A 45 -13.64 -21.58 8.98
N TRP A 46 -12.99 -21.03 10.00
CA TRP A 46 -13.34 -19.73 10.55
C TRP A 46 -13.08 -18.61 9.54
N ALA A 47 -11.93 -18.61 8.85
CA ALA A 47 -11.58 -17.56 7.89
C ALA A 47 -12.56 -17.47 6.69
N ILE A 48 -13.18 -18.59 6.30
CA ILE A 48 -14.20 -18.62 5.24
C ILE A 48 -15.64 -18.41 5.75
N SER A 49 -15.84 -18.42 7.07
CA SER A 49 -17.15 -18.20 7.69
C SER A 49 -17.58 -16.74 7.52
N LEU A 50 -18.88 -16.42 7.60
CA LEU A 50 -19.35 -15.03 7.48
C LEU A 50 -18.70 -14.15 8.55
N HIS A 51 -18.62 -14.65 9.78
CA HIS A 51 -18.01 -13.94 10.90
C HIS A 51 -16.51 -13.73 10.70
N GLY A 52 -15.81 -14.71 10.12
CA GLY A 52 -14.38 -14.57 9.81
C GLY A 52 -14.15 -13.51 8.74
N LEU A 53 -14.96 -13.53 7.67
CA LEU A 53 -14.89 -12.52 6.62
C LEU A 53 -15.19 -11.11 7.15
N ASP A 54 -16.21 -10.96 8.00
CA ASP A 54 -16.56 -9.69 8.62
C ASP A 54 -15.46 -9.17 9.56
N THR A 55 -14.83 -10.08 10.33
CA THR A 55 -13.68 -9.73 11.18
C THR A 55 -12.49 -9.25 10.34
N LEU A 56 -12.16 -9.96 9.26
CA LEU A 56 -11.06 -9.60 8.36
C LEU A 56 -11.34 -8.28 7.63
N GLN A 57 -12.59 -8.04 7.22
CA GLN A 57 -13.01 -6.78 6.62
C GLN A 57 -12.86 -5.63 7.61
N THR A 58 -13.34 -5.81 8.84
CA THR A 58 -13.21 -4.82 9.91
C THR A 58 -11.74 -4.50 10.20
N GLU A 59 -10.87 -5.52 10.23
CA GLU A 59 -9.42 -5.32 10.40
C GLU A 59 -8.79 -4.55 9.24
N ALA A 60 -9.19 -4.83 8.00
CA ALA A 60 -8.74 -4.11 6.82
C ALA A 60 -9.17 -2.63 6.88
N ASP A 61 -10.43 -2.36 7.21
CA ASP A 61 -10.97 -1.01 7.33
C ASP A 61 -10.27 -0.22 8.44
N ASN A 62 -10.03 -0.85 9.59
CA ASN A 62 -9.26 -0.25 10.69
C ASN A 62 -7.82 0.09 10.26
N THR A 63 -7.19 -0.81 9.50
CA THR A 63 -5.84 -0.61 8.99
C THR A 63 -5.76 0.56 8.02
N VAL A 64 -6.73 0.65 7.09
CA VAL A 64 -6.83 1.80 6.16
C VAL A 64 -7.06 3.10 6.93
N ALA A 65 -7.97 3.10 7.91
CA ALA A 65 -8.24 4.26 8.74
C ALA A 65 -7.01 4.73 9.53
N LEU A 66 -6.24 3.78 10.08
CA LEU A 66 -4.99 4.04 10.79
C LEU A 66 -3.95 4.71 9.88
N PHE A 67 -3.68 4.12 8.72
CA PHE A 67 -2.71 4.69 7.76
C PHE A 67 -3.16 6.05 7.20
N ALA A 68 -4.46 6.23 6.95
CA ALA A 68 -5.01 7.52 6.55
C ALA A 68 -4.86 8.58 7.66
N GLY A 69 -4.95 8.19 8.93
CA GLY A 69 -4.65 9.07 10.07
C GLY A 69 -3.17 9.45 10.13
N MET A 70 -2.26 8.47 10.00
CA MET A 70 -0.81 8.72 10.00
C MET A 70 -0.39 9.63 8.86
N ALA A 71 -0.90 9.40 7.64
CA ALA A 71 -0.58 10.24 6.48
C ALA A 71 -1.03 11.69 6.67
N ARG A 72 -2.21 11.91 7.28
CA ARG A 72 -2.70 13.25 7.62
C ARG A 72 -1.81 13.94 8.66
N GLY A 73 -1.46 13.25 9.73
CA GLY A 73 -0.55 13.79 10.75
C GLY A 73 0.80 14.18 10.16
N LEU A 74 1.39 13.33 9.32
CA LEU A 74 2.65 13.63 8.65
C LEU A 74 2.55 14.86 7.73
N ALA A 75 1.44 15.01 7.00
CA ALA A 75 1.21 16.18 6.16
C ALA A 75 1.12 17.47 6.99
N GLU A 76 0.41 17.43 8.13
CA GLU A 76 0.30 18.56 9.05
C GLU A 76 1.66 18.96 9.65
N GLU A 77 2.50 17.98 10.00
CA GLU A 77 3.86 18.20 10.49
C GLU A 77 4.75 18.85 9.43
N VAL A 78 4.71 18.34 8.18
CA VAL A 78 5.44 18.93 7.06
C VAL A 78 5.02 20.38 6.85
N ASP A 79 3.72 20.68 6.89
CA ASP A 79 3.21 22.03 6.73
C ASP A 79 3.54 22.94 7.93
N ALA A 80 3.59 22.40 9.15
CA ALA A 80 4.09 23.12 10.32
C ALA A 80 5.58 23.48 10.18
N HIS A 81 6.41 22.53 9.74
CA HIS A 81 7.84 22.78 9.49
C HIS A 81 8.06 23.80 8.37
N ARG A 82 7.32 23.69 7.26
CA ARG A 82 7.36 24.67 6.17
C ARG A 82 7.00 26.07 6.65
N ARG A 83 5.94 26.22 7.45
CA ARG A 83 5.55 27.51 8.05
C ARG A 83 6.65 28.06 8.95
N ARG A 84 7.29 27.23 9.76
CA ARG A 84 8.40 27.64 10.63
C ARG A 84 9.62 28.08 9.83
N ILE A 85 10.00 27.34 8.80
CA ILE A 85 11.09 27.72 7.89
C ILE A 85 10.76 29.06 7.21
N ALA A 86 9.56 29.22 6.65
CA ALA A 86 9.14 30.46 6.01
C ALA A 86 9.17 31.66 6.97
N HIS A 87 8.79 31.45 8.23
CA HIS A 87 8.89 32.47 9.27
C HIS A 87 10.35 32.84 9.57
N LEU A 88 11.24 31.85 9.71
CA LEU A 88 12.66 32.09 9.94
C LEU A 88 13.34 32.79 8.76
N ILE A 89 12.98 32.44 7.52
CA ILE A 89 13.47 33.13 6.32
C ILE A 89 13.06 34.61 6.36
N ARG A 90 11.80 34.89 6.72
CA ARG A 90 11.30 36.27 6.87
C ARG A 90 12.05 37.07 7.95
N LEU A 91 12.45 36.42 9.05
CA LEU A 91 13.29 37.04 10.08
C LEU A 91 14.76 37.12 9.67
N GLY A 92 15.25 36.22 8.83
CA GLY A 92 16.65 36.18 8.38
C GLY A 92 17.01 37.26 7.36
N ASP A 93 16.01 37.85 6.70
CA ASP A 93 16.17 38.98 5.77
C ASP A 93 16.71 40.25 6.46
N PHE A 94 16.73 40.28 7.80
CA PHE A 94 17.53 41.22 8.58
C PHE A 94 19.00 40.80 8.58
N GLY A 95 19.66 40.86 7.41
CA GLY A 95 21.12 40.85 7.25
C GLY A 95 21.90 40.13 8.37
N SER A 96 21.68 38.83 8.54
CA SER A 96 22.44 38.03 9.49
C SER A 96 23.93 38.16 9.15
N ALA A 97 24.73 38.69 10.09
CA ALA A 97 26.18 38.81 9.95
C ALA A 97 26.89 37.45 9.72
N ASN A 98 26.19 36.34 9.91
CA ASN A 98 26.65 34.97 9.70
C ASN A 98 26.00 34.26 8.51
N SER A 99 25.39 34.99 7.56
CA SER A 99 24.90 34.37 6.32
C SER A 99 26.07 33.72 5.56
N PRO A 100 26.09 32.39 5.36
CA PRO A 100 27.23 31.66 4.78
C PRO A 100 27.43 31.89 3.27
N HIS A 101 26.78 32.90 2.70
CA HIS A 101 26.82 33.22 1.26
C HIS A 101 28.14 33.87 0.81
N LEU A 102 29.08 34.20 1.71
CA LEU A 102 30.36 34.82 1.34
C LEU A 102 31.44 33.84 0.83
N GLY A 103 31.18 32.52 0.73
CA GLY A 103 32.22 31.53 0.40
C GLY A 103 32.04 30.68 -0.86
N PHE A 104 30.83 30.54 -1.41
CA PHE A 104 30.55 29.52 -2.44
C PHE A 104 30.24 30.03 -3.84
N GLU A 105 29.88 31.32 -4.01
CA GLU A 105 29.67 31.87 -5.36
C GLU A 105 30.97 31.98 -6.15
N SER A 106 32.11 32.14 -5.48
CA SER A 106 33.45 32.16 -6.11
C SER A 106 33.87 30.81 -6.68
N ALA A 107 33.43 29.68 -6.12
CA ALA A 107 33.80 28.34 -6.62
C ALA A 107 32.97 27.91 -7.85
N ASN A 108 31.71 28.33 -7.93
CA ASN A 108 30.80 27.92 -9.01
C ASN A 108 30.94 28.80 -10.26
N ALA A 109 31.42 30.04 -10.12
CA ALA A 109 31.79 30.90 -11.26
C ALA A 109 33.00 30.34 -12.05
N LEU A 110 33.94 29.67 -11.36
CA LEU A 110 35.10 29.03 -11.99
C LEU A 110 34.76 27.75 -12.77
N ARG A 111 33.77 26.96 -12.32
CA ARG A 111 33.37 25.71 -13.01
C ARG A 111 32.59 25.91 -14.32
N LYS A 112 31.90 27.04 -14.49
CA LYS A 112 31.10 27.29 -15.72
C LYS A 112 31.95 27.48 -16.98
N HIS A 113 33.25 27.73 -16.84
CA HIS A 113 34.17 27.82 -17.98
C HIS A 113 34.69 26.46 -18.48
N GLU A 114 34.56 25.38 -17.71
CA GLU A 114 35.14 24.07 -18.06
C GLU A 114 34.14 23.12 -18.76
N VAL A 115 32.84 23.22 -18.44
CA VAL A 115 31.83 22.20 -18.85
C VAL A 115 31.21 22.46 -20.23
N VAL A 116 31.44 23.63 -20.84
CA VAL A 116 30.85 23.97 -22.15
C VAL A 116 31.47 23.17 -23.32
N ASN A 117 32.56 22.43 -23.10
CA ASN A 117 33.25 21.73 -24.19
C ASN A 117 32.81 20.27 -24.43
N ASP A 118 32.11 19.62 -23.48
CA ASP A 118 31.84 18.16 -23.58
C ASP A 118 30.40 17.77 -24.00
N GLN A 119 29.45 18.69 -24.06
CA GLN A 119 28.03 18.34 -24.29
C GLN A 119 27.59 18.22 -25.77
N LYS A 120 28.51 18.25 -26.75
CA LYS A 120 28.13 18.19 -28.19
C LYS A 120 27.89 16.80 -28.78
N HIS A 121 27.94 15.69 -28.02
CA HIS A 121 27.95 14.34 -28.60
C HIS A 121 26.78 13.39 -28.27
N HIS A 122 25.72 13.79 -27.54
CA HIS A 122 24.66 12.84 -27.12
C HIS A 122 23.21 13.27 -27.39
N ALA A 123 22.94 13.91 -28.52
CA ALA A 123 21.59 14.26 -28.95
C ALA A 123 21.13 13.42 -30.16
N ASP A 124 21.06 12.10 -30.02
CA ASP A 124 20.28 11.25 -30.92
C ASP A 124 20.03 9.90 -30.22
N ASP A 125 18.85 9.72 -29.61
CA ASP A 125 18.18 8.42 -29.41
C ASP A 125 17.05 8.54 -28.37
N GLY A 126 15.81 8.28 -28.79
CA GLY A 126 14.73 7.89 -27.86
C GLY A 126 13.42 8.67 -27.94
N ALA A 127 12.79 8.72 -29.13
CA ALA A 127 11.38 9.13 -29.22
C ALA A 127 10.45 8.04 -28.62
N PRO A 128 9.47 8.39 -27.76
CA PRO A 128 8.60 7.41 -27.12
C PRO A 128 7.53 6.85 -28.08
N HIS A 129 7.48 5.52 -28.14
CA HIS A 129 6.53 4.73 -28.93
C HIS A 129 5.11 4.86 -28.37
N LYS A 130 4.21 5.49 -29.14
CA LYS A 130 2.79 5.65 -28.78
C LYS A 130 2.07 4.29 -28.83
N GLN A 131 1.78 3.70 -27.67
CA GLN A 131 0.88 2.54 -27.58
C GLN A 131 -0.57 2.97 -27.86
N GLN A 132 -1.11 2.50 -28.99
CA GLN A 132 -2.53 2.61 -29.32
C GLN A 132 -3.33 1.57 -28.51
N MET A 133 -4.27 2.06 -27.70
CA MET A 133 -5.27 1.23 -27.01
C MET A 133 -6.40 0.82 -27.97
N PRO A 134 -6.84 -0.45 -27.97
CA PRO A 134 -7.95 -0.91 -28.81
C PRO A 134 -9.31 -0.44 -28.27
N LYS A 135 -10.14 0.12 -29.16
CA LYS A 135 -11.51 0.54 -28.87
C LYS A 135 -12.41 -0.69 -28.67
N ARG A 136 -12.91 -0.90 -27.45
CA ARG A 136 -13.96 -1.88 -27.16
C ARG A 136 -15.31 -1.33 -27.63
N HIS A 137 -15.90 -1.97 -28.64
CA HIS A 137 -17.29 -1.76 -29.02
C HIS A 137 -18.20 -2.49 -28.02
N LEU A 138 -18.97 -1.74 -27.24
CA LEU A 138 -20.08 -2.24 -26.44
C LEU A 138 -21.33 -2.27 -27.33
N ALA A 139 -21.73 -3.48 -27.74
CA ALA A 139 -23.08 -3.73 -28.24
C ALA A 139 -24.04 -3.75 -27.04
N ARG A 140 -25.05 -2.89 -27.06
CA ARG A 140 -26.20 -2.92 -26.14
C ARG A 140 -27.28 -3.86 -26.70
N PRO A 141 -27.89 -4.75 -25.89
CA PRO A 141 -29.26 -5.19 -26.10
C PRO A 141 -30.27 -4.10 -25.67
#